data_AF-A0A528D7L0-F1
#
_entry.id   AF-A0A528D7L0-F1
#
_cell.length_a   1.000
_cell.length_b   1.000
_cell.length_c   1.000
_cell.angle_alpha   90.00
_cell.angle_beta   90.00
_cell.angle_gamma   90.00
#
_symmetry.space_group_name_H-M   'P 1'
#
loop_
_entity.id
_entity.type
_entity.pdbx_description
1 polymer ?
#
loop_
_entity_poly.entity_id
_entity_poly.type
_entity_poly.pdbx_seq_one_letter_code
_entity_poly.pdbx_strand_id
1 'polypeptide(L)' 'MPTCWPTPRIMFSGDIGPGYKILQNDPEGPAGVDYLICEATYGDRDRPDVSPEQRRFQL' A
#
# COMPACT_ATOMS: atom_id res chain seq x y z
N MET A 1 -37.78 15.22 -3.93
CA MET A 1 -37.30 13.84 -3.73
C MET A 1 -35.97 13.94 -3.01
N PRO A 2 -35.78 13.43 -1.79
CA PRO A 2 -34.45 13.43 -1.21
C PRO A 2 -33.65 12.35 -1.96
N THR A 3 -32.71 12.77 -2.79
CA THR A 3 -31.69 11.86 -3.32
C THR A 3 -30.87 11.38 -2.15
N CYS A 4 -31.01 10.10 -1.79
CA CYS A 4 -30.02 9.49 -0.92
C CYS A 4 -28.66 9.58 -1.64
N TRP A 5 -27.71 10.25 -1.01
CA TRP A 5 -26.34 10.25 -1.51
C TRP A 5 -25.84 8.80 -1.56
N PRO A 6 -25.07 8.41 -2.58
CA PRO A 6 -24.51 7.07 -2.65
C PRO A 6 -23.65 6.80 -1.40
N THR A 7 -23.74 5.60 -0.85
CA THR A 7 -22.87 5.19 0.27
C THR A 7 -21.42 5.18 -0.21
N PRO A 8 -20.52 5.94 0.44
CA PRO A 8 -19.13 6.00 0.01
C PRO A 8 -18.42 4.67 0.23
N ARG A 9 -17.54 4.32 -0.71
CA ARG A 9 -16.70 3.12 -0.67
C ARG A 9 -15.32 3.51 -0.16
N ILE A 10 -15.00 3.06 1.04
CA ILE A 10 -13.73 3.38 1.73
C ILE A 10 -12.85 2.13 1.74
N MET A 11 -11.59 2.27 1.34
CA MET A 11 -10.58 1.22 1.42
C MET A 11 -9.49 1.61 2.43
N PHE A 12 -9.08 0.64 3.24
CA PHE A 12 -7.91 0.73 4.11
C PHE A 12 -6.81 -0.14 3.51
N SER A 13 -5.60 0.41 3.32
CA SER A 13 -4.47 -0.34 2.75
C SER A 13 -3.99 -1.47 3.65
N GLY A 14 -4.15 -1.32 4.97
CA GLY A 14 -3.37 -2.07 5.94
C GLY A 14 -1.89 -1.68 5.87
N ASP A 15 -1.00 -2.66 6.09
CA ASP A 15 0.46 -2.52 5.99
C ASP A 15 0.94 -3.05 4.63
N ILE A 16 1.54 -2.17 3.83
CA ILE A 16 2.05 -2.46 2.50
C ILE A 16 3.52 -2.85 2.63
N GLY A 17 3.76 -4.17 2.66
CA GLY A 17 5.12 -4.69 2.69
C GLY A 17 5.94 -4.37 1.41
N PRO A 18 7.26 -4.64 1.44
CA PRO A 18 8.19 -4.29 0.36
C PRO A 18 7.86 -4.93 -1.00
N GLY A 19 8.24 -4.29 -2.10
CA GLY A 19 7.97 -4.78 -3.47
C GLY A 19 8.74 -6.04 -3.91
N TYR A 20 9.84 -6.41 -3.26
CA TYR A 20 10.61 -7.60 -3.61
C TYR A 20 10.36 -8.75 -2.61
N LYS A 21 9.20 -9.38 -2.73
CA LYS A 21 8.85 -10.56 -1.93
C LYS A 21 8.91 -11.82 -2.81
N ILE A 22 9.60 -12.83 -2.33
CA ILE A 22 9.75 -14.12 -3.05
C ILE A 22 8.51 -15.01 -2.86
N LEU A 23 7.73 -14.76 -1.79
CA LEU A 23 6.68 -15.67 -1.31
C LEU A 23 5.27 -15.07 -1.37
N GLN A 24 5.13 -13.78 -1.67
CA GLN A 24 3.85 -13.08 -1.66
C GLN A 24 3.70 -12.36 -3.01
N ASN A 25 2.49 -12.40 -3.55
CA ASN A 25 2.15 -11.60 -4.72
C ASN A 25 2.18 -10.10 -4.39
N ASP A 26 2.22 -9.29 -5.44
CA ASP A 26 2.08 -7.84 -5.31
C ASP A 26 0.74 -7.47 -4.67
N PRO A 27 0.70 -6.39 -3.87
CA PRO A 27 -0.53 -5.92 -3.26
C PRO A 27 -1.51 -5.43 -4.33
N GLU A 28 -2.73 -5.96 -4.32
CA GLU A 28 -3.83 -5.54 -5.19
C GLU A 28 -5.00 -4.97 -4.39
N GLY A 29 -5.72 -4.01 -4.99
CA GLY A 29 -6.87 -3.35 -4.39
C GLY A 29 -8.08 -3.26 -5.32
N PRO A 30 -9.30 -3.14 -4.79
CA PRO A 30 -10.52 -3.01 -5.58
C PRO A 30 -10.57 -1.66 -6.33
N ALA A 31 -11.14 -1.68 -7.54
CA ALA A 31 -11.44 -0.46 -8.30
C ALA A 31 -12.73 0.23 -7.81
N GLY A 32 -12.81 1.54 -8.04
CA GLY A 32 -14.00 2.34 -7.76
C GLY A 32 -14.22 2.63 -6.27
N VAL A 33 -13.14 2.88 -5.54
CA VAL A 33 -13.18 3.40 -4.17
C VAL A 33 -13.24 4.93 -4.22
N ASP A 34 -14.03 5.52 -3.33
CA ASP A 34 -14.13 6.99 -3.21
C ASP A 34 -13.02 7.52 -2.30
N TYR A 35 -12.61 6.73 -1.31
CA TYR A 35 -11.57 7.10 -0.35
C TYR A 35 -10.59 5.94 -0.13
N LEU A 36 -9.30 6.28 -0.12
CA LEU A 36 -8.21 5.39 0.25
C LEU A 36 -7.52 5.93 1.51
N ILE A 37 -7.51 5.11 2.56
CA ILE A 37 -6.73 5.34 3.78
C ILE A 37 -5.49 4.47 3.66
N CYS A 38 -4.38 5.09 3.29
CA CYS A 38 -3.10 4.43 3.11
C CYS A 38 -2.23 4.61 4.36
N GLU A 39 -1.51 3.57 4.75
CA GLU A 39 -0.44 3.71 5.73
C GLU A 39 0.68 4.62 5.20
N ALA A 40 1.50 5.13 6.13
CA ALA A 40 2.64 5.97 5.84
C ALA A 40 3.85 5.60 6.73
N THR A 41 4.03 4.29 6.99
CA THR A 41 5.08 3.77 7.89
C THR A 41 6.48 4.28 7.53
N TYR A 42 6.74 4.47 6.23
CA TYR A 42 7.97 5.10 5.71
C TYR A 42 7.68 6.33 4.82
N GLY A 43 6.58 7.05 5.08
CA GLY A 43 6.11 8.12 4.21
C GLY A 43 7.01 9.36 4.13
N ASP A 44 8.01 9.47 5.00
CA ASP A 44 8.99 10.56 5.03
C ASP A 44 10.27 10.28 4.22
N ARG A 45 10.42 9.05 3.69
CA ARG A 45 11.67 8.58 3.05
C ARG A 45 11.38 7.68 1.86
N ASP A 46 12.09 7.92 0.77
CA ASP A 46 12.16 6.93 -0.30
C ASP A 46 12.97 5.72 0.17
N ARG A 47 12.42 4.53 -0.05
CA ARG A 47 13.15 3.29 0.18
C ARG A 47 14.02 3.03 -1.06
N PRO A 48 15.36 3.10 -0.96
CA PRO A 48 16.20 2.76 -2.09
C PRO A 48 16.01 1.29 -2.44
N ASP A 49 15.98 0.99 -3.75
CA ASP A 49 16.05 -0.37 -4.27
C ASP A 49 17.42 -0.96 -3.97
N VAL A 50 17.58 -1.44 -2.74
CA VAL A 50 18.77 -2.15 -2.31
C VAL A 50 18.79 -3.53 -2.93
N SER A 51 19.86 -3.81 -3.67
CA SER A 51 20.11 -5.14 -4.21
C SER A 51 20.12 -6.18 -3.08
N PRO A 52 19.80 -7.46 -3.36
CA PRO A 52 19.89 -8.51 -2.36
C PRO A 52 21.25 -8.57 -1.64
N GLU A 53 22.33 -8.19 -2.33
CA GLU A 53 23.68 -8.08 -1.75
C GLU A 53 23.78 -6.92 -0.77
N GLN A 54 23.30 -5.72 -1.12
CA GLN A 54 23.28 -4.56 -0.23
C GLN A 54 22.43 -4.79 1.02
N ARG A 55 21.34 -5.56 0.88
CA ARG A 55 20.46 -5.93 2.01
C ARG A 55 21.16 -6.82 3.05
N ARG A 56 22.15 -7.62 2.65
CA ARG A 56 22.94 -8.50 3.56
C ARG A 56 23.98 -7.74 4.39
N PHE A 57 24.44 -6.58 3.92
CA PHE A 57 25.43 -5.75 4.63
C PHE A 57 24.81 -4.79 5.65
N GLN A 58 23.48 -4.73 5.76
CA GLN A 58 22.74 -3.86 6.68
C GLN A 58 22.27 -4.58 7.97
N LEU A 59 22.70 -5.83 8.18
CA LEU A 59 22.53 -6.60 9.41
C LEU A 59 23.81 -6.52 10.26
#